data_AF-A0A6B0ZJ90-F1
#
_entry.id   AF-A0A6B0ZJ90-F1
#
_cell.length_a   1.000
_cell.length_b   1.000
_cell.length_c   1.000
_cell.angle_alpha   90.00
_cell.angle_beta   90.00
_cell.angle_gamma   90.00
#
_symmetry.space_group_name_H-M   'P 1'
#
loop_
_entity.id
_entity.type
_entity.pdbx_description
1 polymer ?
#
loop_
_entity_poly.entity_id
_entity_poly.type
_entity_poly.pdbx_seq_one_letter_code
_entity_poly.pdbx_strand_id
1 'polypeptide(L)'
;MTVTERQQLSYIAAQAADARVNLEIETEGMTLNIGPQHPATHGTLRIVAKLDGEQVVAAEPVMGYMHRGYEKLAEVRTYPQVTTLINRIDWLGSFANEVPFILAAERLMEVEAPPRAQWIRTILFELSRIANITLFLGDMAVQVGAITPVFFAFRDREHVLNQIEAATGGRFHPNFDRIGGLKDDLP
;
A
#
# COMPACT_ATOMS: atom_id res chain seq x y z
N MET A 1 -12.22 -48.57 33.06
CA MET A 1 -12.90 -47.35 32.57
C MET A 1 -13.63 -47.69 31.29
N THR A 2 -14.95 -47.85 31.37
CA THR A 2 -15.80 -48.15 30.21
C THR A 2 -15.96 -46.89 29.38
N VAL A 3 -15.43 -46.90 28.15
CA VAL A 3 -15.62 -45.83 27.17
C VAL A 3 -17.12 -45.66 26.93
N THR A 4 -17.61 -44.43 27.02
CA THR A 4 -19.04 -44.14 26.84
C THR A 4 -19.41 -44.24 25.36
N GLU A 5 -20.63 -44.68 25.06
CA GLU A 5 -21.16 -44.83 23.69
C GLU A 5 -20.97 -43.56 22.84
N ARG A 6 -21.06 -42.38 23.47
CA ARG A 6 -20.80 -41.08 22.85
C ARG A 6 -19.33 -40.89 22.42
N GLN A 7 -18.37 -41.39 23.20
CA GLN A 7 -16.95 -41.38 22.83
C GLN A 7 -16.67 -42.34 21.69
N GLN A 8 -17.37 -43.47 21.65
CA GLN A 8 -17.27 -44.46 20.57
C GLN A 8 -17.84 -43.90 19.25
N LEU A 9 -18.99 -43.23 19.30
CA LEU A 9 -19.58 -42.55 18.15
C LEU A 9 -18.73 -41.38 17.66
N SER A 10 -18.13 -40.60 18.57
CA SER A 10 -17.21 -39.51 18.20
C SER A 10 -15.92 -40.04 17.56
N TYR A 11 -15.41 -41.18 18.01
CA TYR A 11 -14.25 -41.85 17.42
C TYR A 11 -14.57 -42.39 16.03
N ILE A 12 -15.73 -43.00 15.85
CA ILE A 12 -16.21 -43.47 14.54
C ILE A 12 -16.45 -42.28 13.59
N ALA A 13 -17.00 -41.17 14.07
CA ALA A 13 -17.18 -39.95 13.27
C ALA A 13 -15.84 -39.32 12.85
N ALA A 14 -14.86 -39.29 13.74
CA ALA A 14 -13.50 -38.82 13.43
C ALA A 14 -12.80 -39.75 12.44
N GLN A 15 -12.88 -41.07 12.63
CA GLN A 15 -12.37 -42.04 11.66
C GLN A 15 -13.12 -42.00 10.33
N ALA A 16 -14.42 -41.72 10.31
CA ALA A 16 -15.18 -41.55 9.07
C ALA A 16 -14.86 -40.22 8.36
N ALA A 17 -14.43 -39.19 9.09
CA ALA A 17 -13.90 -37.96 8.52
C ALA A 17 -12.52 -38.19 7.89
N ASP A 18 -11.63 -38.93 8.57
CA ASP A 18 -10.31 -39.32 8.04
C ASP A 18 -10.40 -40.39 6.93
N ALA A 19 -11.40 -41.26 6.98
CA ALA A 19 -11.65 -42.30 5.98
C ALA A 19 -12.49 -41.82 4.80
N ARG A 20 -12.87 -40.52 4.76
CA ARG A 20 -13.09 -39.88 3.45
C ARG A 20 -11.74 -39.92 2.77
N VAL A 21 -11.54 -40.96 1.98
CA VAL A 21 -10.51 -41.01 0.95
C VAL A 21 -10.66 -39.71 0.19
N ASN A 22 -9.83 -38.73 0.53
CA ASN A 22 -9.50 -37.66 -0.39
C ASN A 22 -8.84 -38.42 -1.54
N LEU A 23 -9.66 -38.88 -2.49
CA LEU A 23 -9.20 -38.97 -3.85
C LEU A 23 -8.81 -37.53 -4.17
N GLU A 24 -7.58 -37.18 -3.87
CA GLU A 24 -6.88 -36.12 -4.57
C GLU A 24 -6.90 -36.59 -6.02
N ILE A 25 -7.96 -36.22 -6.73
CA ILE A 25 -7.96 -36.27 -8.18
C ILE A 25 -6.82 -35.33 -8.53
N GLU A 26 -5.67 -35.87 -8.92
CA GLU A 26 -4.56 -35.08 -9.44
C GLU A 26 -5.11 -34.29 -10.63
N THR A 27 -5.50 -33.04 -10.38
CA THR A 27 -5.89 -32.11 -11.42
C THR A 27 -4.62 -31.70 -12.16
N GLU A 28 -4.62 -31.72 -13.49
CA GLU A 28 -3.51 -31.13 -14.25
C GLU A 28 -3.32 -29.69 -13.77
N GLY A 29 -2.15 -29.38 -13.22
CA GLY A 29 -1.87 -28.10 -12.60
C GLY A 29 -2.21 -26.94 -13.55
N MET A 30 -3.13 -26.08 -13.13
CA MET A 30 -3.59 -24.97 -13.96
C MET A 30 -2.68 -23.76 -13.74
N THR A 31 -2.21 -23.14 -14.83
CA THR A 31 -1.52 -21.85 -14.75
C THR A 31 -2.48 -20.73 -15.14
N LEU A 32 -2.77 -19.83 -14.20
CA LEU A 32 -3.64 -18.68 -14.38
C LEU A 32 -2.83 -17.38 -14.41
N ASN A 33 -3.11 -16.53 -15.39
CA ASN A 33 -2.57 -15.17 -15.45
C ASN A 33 -3.60 -14.17 -14.93
N ILE A 34 -3.26 -13.49 -13.84
CA ILE A 34 -4.08 -12.42 -13.25
C ILE A 34 -3.39 -11.10 -13.56
N GLY A 35 -4.09 -10.17 -14.20
CA GLY A 35 -3.54 -8.87 -14.61
C GLY A 35 -2.88 -8.86 -16.01
N PRO A 36 -2.19 -7.77 -16.41
CA PRO A 36 -1.90 -6.58 -15.62
C PRO A 36 -3.08 -5.61 -15.49
N GLN A 37 -4.16 -5.83 -16.24
CA GLN A 37 -5.39 -5.05 -16.20
C GLN A 37 -6.50 -5.86 -15.53
N HIS A 38 -6.41 -6.03 -14.21
CA HIS A 38 -7.48 -6.64 -13.43
C HIS A 38 -7.84 -5.70 -12.26
N PRO A 39 -9.13 -5.48 -11.93
CA PRO A 39 -9.50 -4.53 -10.88
C PRO A 39 -8.83 -4.81 -9.52
N ALA A 40 -8.58 -6.08 -9.20
CA ALA A 40 -7.91 -6.49 -7.95
C ALA A 40 -6.40 -6.24 -7.91
N THR A 41 -5.77 -5.78 -9.01
CA THR A 41 -4.30 -5.56 -9.05
C THR A 41 -3.88 -4.13 -8.71
N HIS A 42 -4.84 -3.23 -8.44
CA HIS A 42 -4.60 -1.86 -7.94
C HIS A 42 -3.50 -1.08 -8.64
N GLY A 43 -3.59 -1.11 -9.97
CA GLY A 43 -2.52 -0.66 -10.86
C GLY A 43 -2.07 -1.81 -11.75
N THR A 44 -0.83 -1.74 -12.19
CA THR A 44 -0.29 -2.68 -13.18
C THR A 44 0.59 -3.73 -12.48
N LEU A 45 -0.03 -4.81 -12.06
CA LEU A 45 0.66 -5.99 -11.52
C LEU A 45 0.12 -7.22 -12.24
N ARG A 46 1.03 -8.09 -12.70
CA ARG A 46 0.66 -9.40 -13.23
C ARG A 46 1.10 -10.45 -12.22
N ILE A 47 0.23 -11.41 -11.94
CA ILE A 47 0.53 -12.55 -11.08
C ILE A 47 0.32 -13.82 -11.91
N VAL A 48 1.36 -14.63 -12.03
CA VAL A 48 1.28 -15.97 -12.63
C VAL A 48 1.06 -16.97 -11.51
N ALA A 49 -0.18 -17.44 -11.35
CA ALA A 49 -0.56 -18.37 -10.30
C ALA A 49 -0.61 -19.80 -10.84
N LYS A 50 -0.01 -20.75 -10.11
CA LYS A 50 -0.16 -22.19 -10.33
C LYS A 50 -1.16 -22.71 -9.31
N LEU A 51 -2.21 -23.37 -9.81
CA LEU A 51 -3.33 -23.84 -9.04
C LEU A 51 -3.43 -25.35 -9.11
N ASP A 52 -3.76 -25.97 -7.98
CA ASP A 52 -4.29 -27.32 -7.90
C ASP A 52 -5.72 -27.23 -7.37
N GLY A 53 -6.70 -27.40 -8.26
CA GLY A 53 -8.08 -27.02 -8.00
C GLY A 53 -8.21 -25.55 -7.57
N GLU A 54 -8.72 -25.32 -6.36
CA GLU A 54 -8.86 -23.98 -5.75
C GLU A 54 -7.62 -23.55 -4.93
N GLN A 55 -6.67 -24.46 -4.71
CA GLN A 55 -5.49 -24.18 -3.89
C GLN A 55 -4.39 -23.51 -4.73
N VAL A 56 -3.86 -22.39 -4.24
CA VAL A 56 -2.68 -21.74 -4.82
C VAL A 56 -1.43 -22.50 -4.38
N VAL A 57 -0.75 -23.15 -5.32
CA VAL A 57 0.51 -23.89 -5.09
C VAL A 57 1.72 -22.98 -5.23
N ALA A 58 1.67 -22.03 -6.18
CA ALA A 58 2.70 -21.02 -6.35
C ALA A 58 2.11 -19.75 -6.97
N ALA A 59 2.70 -18.60 -6.67
CA ALA A 59 2.36 -17.32 -7.30
C ALA A 59 3.63 -16.53 -7.59
N GLU A 60 3.82 -16.15 -8.85
CA GLU A 60 4.94 -15.32 -9.29
C GLU A 60 4.45 -13.91 -9.65
N PRO A 61 4.77 -12.88 -8.84
CA PRO A 61 4.45 -11.50 -9.17
C PRO A 61 5.43 -10.95 -10.21
N VAL A 62 4.91 -10.67 -11.40
CA VAL A 62 5.62 -9.97 -12.49
C VAL A 62 5.36 -8.47 -12.35
N MET A 63 6.39 -7.75 -11.92
CA MET A 63 6.39 -6.31 -11.67
C MET A 63 7.17 -5.54 -12.76
N GLY A 64 7.21 -4.20 -12.62
CA GLY A 64 8.01 -3.34 -13.51
C GLY A 64 7.23 -2.63 -14.62
N TYR A 65 5.93 -2.89 -14.77
CA TYR A 65 5.06 -2.17 -15.72
C TYR A 65 5.01 -0.65 -15.50
N MET A 66 5.28 -0.19 -14.27
CA MET A 66 5.36 1.23 -13.89
C MET A 66 6.79 1.70 -13.63
N HIS A 67 7.80 0.91 -14.01
CA HIS A 67 9.19 1.31 -13.87
C HIS A 67 9.51 2.49 -14.79
N ARG A 68 9.92 3.61 -14.19
CA ARG A 68 10.21 4.88 -14.89
C ARG A 68 11.67 5.34 -14.75
N GLY A 69 12.54 4.50 -14.19
CA GLY A 69 13.96 4.82 -14.03
C GLY A 69 14.23 6.01 -13.10
N TYR A 70 13.46 6.16 -12.01
CA TYR A 70 13.57 7.28 -11.08
C TYR A 70 14.98 7.50 -10.54
N GLU A 71 15.68 6.43 -10.16
CA GLU A 71 17.06 6.47 -9.66
C GLU A 71 18.01 7.02 -10.72
N LYS A 72 17.89 6.56 -11.96
CA LYS A 72 18.70 7.06 -13.08
C LYS A 72 18.44 8.53 -13.38
N LEU A 73 17.18 8.95 -13.27
CA LEU A 73 16.80 10.36 -13.40
C LEU A 73 17.36 11.22 -12.26
N ALA A 74 17.53 10.66 -11.06
CA ALA A 74 18.10 11.39 -9.93
C ALA A 74 19.60 11.67 -10.11
N GLU A 75 20.36 10.80 -10.76
CA GLU A 75 21.81 10.97 -10.99
C GLU A 75 22.18 12.27 -11.75
N VAL A 76 21.28 12.76 -12.61
CA VAL A 76 21.52 13.93 -13.47
C VAL A 76 20.78 15.18 -12.97
N ARG A 77 20.23 15.16 -11.76
CA ARG A 77 19.41 16.23 -11.19
C ARG A 77 19.98 16.71 -9.86
N THR A 78 19.73 17.99 -9.57
CA THR A 78 20.03 18.56 -8.26
C THR A 78 19.01 18.08 -7.22
N TYR A 79 19.39 18.06 -5.93
CA TYR A 79 18.51 17.62 -4.85
C TYR A 79 17.11 18.29 -4.84
N PRO A 80 16.97 19.62 -5.04
CA PRO A 80 15.64 20.24 -5.15
C PRO A 80 14.81 19.71 -6.32
N GLN A 81 15.43 19.42 -7.46
CA GLN A 81 14.74 18.82 -8.62
C GLN A 81 14.33 17.37 -8.33
N VAL A 82 15.15 16.61 -7.60
CA VAL A 82 14.85 15.22 -7.20
C VAL A 82 13.65 15.15 -6.27
N THR A 83 13.43 16.13 -5.38
CA THR A 83 12.26 16.18 -4.48
C THR A 83 10.94 16.01 -5.25
N THR A 84 10.84 16.60 -6.44
CA THR A 84 9.66 16.47 -7.32
C THR A 84 9.44 15.06 -7.86
N LEU A 85 10.54 14.31 -8.06
CA LEU A 85 10.48 12.90 -8.47
C LEU A 85 10.07 12.01 -7.31
N ILE A 86 10.66 12.23 -6.13
CA ILE A 86 10.39 11.47 -4.90
C ILE A 86 8.92 11.53 -4.52
N ASN A 87 8.32 12.72 -4.58
CA ASN A 87 6.90 12.90 -4.27
C ASN A 87 5.96 12.04 -5.15
N ARG A 88 6.43 11.56 -6.31
CA ARG A 88 5.67 10.74 -7.28
C ARG A 88 5.95 9.23 -7.20
N ILE A 89 6.80 8.77 -6.28
CA ILE A 89 7.12 7.33 -6.12
C ILE A 89 5.90 6.60 -5.57
N ASP A 90 5.43 6.99 -4.38
CA ASP A 90 4.10 6.66 -3.88
C ASP A 90 3.18 7.87 -4.09
N TRP A 91 2.46 7.88 -5.21
CA TRP A 91 1.51 8.92 -5.58
C TRP A 91 0.36 9.16 -4.57
N LEU A 92 0.16 8.29 -3.57
CA LEU A 92 -0.76 8.52 -2.45
C LEU A 92 -0.06 9.03 -1.19
N GLY A 93 1.24 8.78 -1.07
CA GLY A 93 2.05 9.02 0.12
C GLY A 93 2.39 10.49 0.39
N SER A 94 2.36 11.38 -0.62
CA SER A 94 2.59 12.82 -0.45
C SER A 94 3.82 13.15 0.44
N PHE A 95 3.63 13.72 1.62
CA PHE A 95 4.68 14.03 2.60
C PHE A 95 5.42 12.81 3.13
N ALA A 96 4.81 11.61 3.08
CA ALA A 96 5.48 10.37 3.44
C ALA A 96 6.67 10.05 2.52
N ASN A 97 6.67 10.57 1.29
CA ASN A 97 7.80 10.48 0.38
C ASN A 97 8.80 11.62 0.59
N GLU A 98 8.31 12.86 0.77
CA GLU A 98 9.16 14.05 0.87
C GLU A 98 10.04 14.01 2.12
N VAL A 99 9.44 13.78 3.29
CA VAL A 99 10.12 13.90 4.58
C VAL A 99 11.37 13.01 4.68
N PRO A 100 11.34 11.70 4.34
CA PRO A 100 12.53 10.87 4.41
C PRO A 100 13.66 11.35 3.50
N PHE A 101 13.36 11.79 2.29
CA PHE A 101 14.35 12.31 1.35
C PHE A 101 14.98 13.61 1.86
N ILE A 102 14.16 14.53 2.35
CA ILE A 102 14.60 15.81 2.89
C ILE A 102 15.47 15.60 4.13
N LEU A 103 15.06 14.77 5.08
CA LEU A 103 15.84 14.45 6.27
C LEU A 103 17.18 13.78 5.93
N ALA A 104 17.19 12.89 4.94
CA ALA A 104 18.44 12.27 4.47
C ALA A 104 19.39 13.31 3.86
N ALA A 105 18.87 14.24 3.04
CA ALA A 105 19.65 15.31 2.44
C ALA A 105 20.17 16.31 3.50
N GLU A 106 19.32 16.72 4.44
CA GLU A 106 19.68 17.59 5.57
C GLU A 106 20.81 16.99 6.42
N ARG A 107 20.72 15.68 6.70
CA ARG A 107 21.77 14.95 7.43
C ARG A 107 23.10 14.92 6.67
N LEU A 108 23.08 14.75 5.35
CA LEU A 108 24.28 14.76 4.52
C LEU A 108 24.91 16.15 4.41
N MET A 109 24.10 17.19 4.48
CA MET A 109 24.53 18.59 4.37
C MET A 109 24.81 19.25 5.72
N GLU A 110 24.58 18.53 6.83
CA GLU A 110 24.72 19.05 8.20
C GLU A 110 23.86 20.30 8.44
N VAL A 111 22.66 20.33 7.86
CA VAL A 111 21.69 21.42 8.00
C VAL A 111 20.55 20.98 8.92
N GLU A 112 20.17 21.85 9.86
CA GLU A 112 18.99 21.66 10.70
C GLU A 112 17.89 22.66 10.32
N ALA A 113 16.69 22.14 10.04
CA ALA A 113 15.53 22.98 9.79
C ALA A 113 15.05 23.69 11.08
N PRO A 114 14.49 24.91 11.01
CA PRO A 114 13.95 25.59 12.18
C PRO A 114 12.90 24.73 12.93
N PRO A 115 12.79 24.81 14.28
CA PRO A 115 11.86 23.98 15.05
C PRO A 115 10.41 24.07 14.56
N ARG A 116 9.96 25.26 14.16
CA ARG A 116 8.62 25.46 13.58
C ARG A 116 8.40 24.65 12.30
N ALA A 117 9.39 24.63 11.41
CA ALA A 117 9.34 23.87 10.17
C ALA A 117 9.25 22.36 10.46
N GLN A 118 10.03 21.86 11.44
CA GLN A 118 9.98 20.46 11.86
C GLN A 118 8.57 20.05 12.33
N TRP A 119 7.93 20.88 13.16
CA TRP A 119 6.55 20.61 13.63
C TRP A 119 5.52 20.62 12.50
N ILE A 120 5.60 21.59 11.60
CA ILE A 120 4.69 21.66 10.44
C ILE A 120 4.86 20.41 9.55
N ARG A 121 6.11 19.98 9.29
CA ARG A 121 6.39 18.73 8.56
C ARG A 121 5.73 17.53 9.23
N THR A 122 5.88 17.40 10.55
CA THR A 122 5.25 16.30 11.31
C THR A 122 3.73 16.31 11.16
N ILE A 123 3.09 17.48 11.26
CA ILE A 123 1.64 17.60 11.08
C ILE A 123 1.22 17.18 9.66
N LEU A 124 1.88 17.71 8.63
CA LEU A 124 1.55 17.40 7.23
C LEU A 124 1.81 15.93 6.86
N PHE A 125 2.86 15.35 7.43
CA PHE A 125 3.17 13.93 7.31
C PHE A 125 2.10 13.05 7.94
N GLU A 126 1.65 13.37 9.16
CA GLU A 126 0.59 12.60 9.83
C GLU A 126 -0.79 12.81 9.17
N LEU A 127 -1.09 14.00 8.64
CA LEU A 127 -2.27 14.19 7.79
C LEU A 127 -2.21 13.31 6.53
N SER A 128 -1.06 13.25 5.87
CA SER A 128 -0.87 12.37 4.70
C SER A 128 -1.01 10.89 5.07
N ARG A 129 -0.51 10.49 6.24
CA ARG A 129 -0.70 9.13 6.78
C ARG A 129 -2.18 8.80 6.97
N ILE A 130 -2.94 9.69 7.61
CA ILE A 130 -4.39 9.52 7.81
C ILE A 130 -5.08 9.38 6.45
N ALA A 131 -4.79 10.27 5.50
CA ALA A 131 -5.36 10.22 4.16
C ALA A 131 -5.06 8.89 3.43
N ASN A 132 -3.85 8.36 3.59
CA ASN A 132 -3.43 7.10 2.97
C ASN A 132 -4.12 5.89 3.63
N ILE A 133 -4.08 5.79 4.97
CA ILE A 133 -4.68 4.67 5.71
C ILE A 133 -6.20 4.64 5.54
N THR A 134 -6.88 5.80 5.55
CA THR A 134 -8.33 5.85 5.32
C THR A 134 -8.71 5.29 3.96
N LEU A 135 -7.95 5.63 2.90
CA LEU A 135 -8.18 5.07 1.57
C LEU A 135 -7.88 3.57 1.53
N PHE A 136 -6.78 3.14 2.14
CA PHE A 136 -6.43 1.71 2.22
C PHE A 136 -7.55 0.88 2.85
N LEU A 137 -8.12 1.33 3.97
CA LEU A 137 -9.22 0.63 4.63
C LEU A 137 -10.50 0.62 3.79
N GLY A 138 -10.82 1.76 3.15
CA GLY A 138 -11.98 1.86 2.26
C GLY A 138 -11.86 0.96 1.04
N ASP A 139 -10.68 0.89 0.44
CA ASP A 139 -10.41 0.07 -0.73
C ASP A 139 -10.34 -1.44 -0.40
N MET A 140 -9.74 -1.81 0.74
CA MET A 140 -9.73 -3.18 1.22
C MET A 140 -11.16 -3.75 1.35
N ALA A 141 -12.12 -2.93 1.77
CA ALA A 141 -13.53 -3.33 1.82
C ALA A 141 -14.07 -3.67 0.43
N VAL A 142 -13.71 -2.90 -0.61
CA VAL A 142 -14.10 -3.18 -2.00
C VAL A 142 -13.55 -4.52 -2.46
N GLN A 143 -12.30 -4.84 -2.09
CA GLN A 143 -11.67 -6.11 -2.48
C GLN A 143 -12.37 -7.35 -1.92
N VAL A 144 -13.05 -7.23 -0.78
CA VAL A 144 -13.87 -8.29 -0.19
C VAL A 144 -15.36 -8.19 -0.57
N GLY A 145 -15.73 -7.23 -1.43
CA GLY A 145 -17.08 -7.07 -1.99
C GLY A 145 -17.96 -6.02 -1.31
N ALA A 146 -17.49 -5.32 -0.28
CA ALA A 146 -18.21 -4.24 0.40
C ALA A 146 -17.89 -2.88 -0.23
N ILE A 147 -18.81 -2.34 -1.03
CA ILE A 147 -18.55 -1.12 -1.80
C ILE A 147 -18.76 0.16 -0.98
N THR A 148 -19.73 0.20 -0.07
CA THR A 148 -20.09 1.43 0.67
C THR A 148 -18.93 2.11 1.42
N PRO A 149 -18.03 1.39 2.13
CA PRO A 149 -16.95 2.02 2.90
C PRO A 149 -16.00 2.89 2.08
N VAL A 150 -15.76 2.56 0.80
CA VAL A 150 -14.86 3.34 -0.06
C VAL A 150 -15.36 4.77 -0.28
N PHE A 151 -16.68 4.98 -0.35
CA PHE A 151 -17.27 6.30 -0.51
C PHE A 151 -17.10 7.16 0.74
N PHE A 152 -17.18 6.57 1.93
CA PHE A 152 -16.88 7.27 3.17
C PHE A 152 -15.39 7.60 3.27
N ALA A 153 -14.53 6.65 2.90
CA ALA A 153 -13.09 6.87 2.85
C ALA A 153 -12.71 8.02 1.90
N PHE A 154 -13.31 8.08 0.70
CA PHE A 154 -13.08 9.19 -0.22
C PHE A 154 -13.55 10.53 0.33
N ARG A 155 -14.76 10.60 0.91
CA ARG A 155 -15.27 11.82 1.55
C ARG A 155 -14.34 12.31 2.67
N ASP A 156 -13.93 11.41 3.56
CA ASP A 156 -13.13 11.79 4.72
C ASP A 156 -11.69 12.14 4.32
N ARG A 157 -11.13 11.42 3.33
CA ARG A 157 -9.84 11.76 2.72
C ARG A 157 -9.88 13.14 2.06
N GLU A 158 -10.98 13.51 1.42
CA GLU A 158 -11.13 14.79 0.76
C GLU A 158 -11.01 15.96 1.75
N HIS A 159 -11.56 15.82 2.97
CA HIS A 159 -11.37 16.83 4.02
C HIS A 159 -9.90 17.04 4.37
N VAL A 160 -9.13 15.96 4.47
CA VAL A 160 -7.68 16.03 4.75
C VAL A 160 -6.93 16.67 3.58
N LEU A 161 -7.24 16.28 2.35
CA LEU A 161 -6.60 16.85 1.16
C LEU A 161 -6.87 18.35 1.00
N ASN A 162 -8.06 18.82 1.36
CA ASN A 162 -8.37 20.26 1.33
C ASN A 162 -7.51 21.05 2.32
N GLN A 163 -7.18 20.48 3.49
CA GLN A 163 -6.27 21.13 4.45
C GLN A 163 -4.84 21.18 3.91
N ILE A 164 -4.37 20.09 3.29
CA ILE A 164 -3.06 20.05 2.65
C ILE A 164 -2.99 21.07 1.50
N GLU A 165 -4.04 21.16 0.68
CA GLU A 165 -4.12 22.13 -0.42
C GLU A 165 -4.12 23.57 0.09
N ALA A 166 -4.88 23.86 1.15
CA ALA A 166 -4.91 25.19 1.75
C ALA A 166 -3.52 25.66 2.21
N ALA A 167 -2.72 24.74 2.76
CA ALA A 167 -1.36 25.05 3.21
C ALA A 167 -0.32 25.12 2.07
N THR A 168 -0.46 24.29 1.03
CA THR A 168 0.65 24.01 0.09
C THR A 168 0.35 24.43 -1.36
N GLY A 169 -0.92 24.63 -1.69
CA GLY A 169 -1.44 24.78 -3.06
C GLY A 169 -1.48 23.49 -3.88
N GLY A 170 -1.02 22.35 -3.32
CA GLY A 170 -0.99 21.07 -4.01
C GLY A 170 -1.75 19.97 -3.25
N ARG A 171 -2.61 19.23 -3.95
CA ARG A 171 -3.44 18.17 -3.34
C ARG A 171 -2.72 16.83 -3.20
N PHE A 172 -2.21 16.31 -4.31
CA PHE A 172 -1.54 15.00 -4.37
C PHE A 172 -0.02 15.11 -4.37
N HIS A 173 0.49 16.17 -4.96
CA HIS A 173 1.93 16.39 -5.11
C HIS A 173 2.34 17.78 -4.58
N PRO A 174 2.32 18.01 -3.26
CA PRO A 174 2.54 19.33 -2.67
C PRO A 174 3.92 19.90 -2.98
N ASN A 175 4.96 19.06 -2.95
CA ASN A 175 6.36 19.48 -3.11
C ASN A 175 6.65 20.70 -2.23
N PHE A 176 6.31 20.59 -0.95
CA PHE A 176 6.27 21.72 -0.01
C PHE A 176 7.49 21.72 0.90
N ASP A 177 8.00 20.53 1.26
CA ASP A 177 9.22 20.43 2.04
C ASP A 177 10.43 20.85 1.21
N ARG A 178 11.36 21.57 1.85
CA ARG A 178 12.61 22.00 1.24
C ARG A 178 13.75 21.61 2.17
N ILE A 179 14.92 21.34 1.60
CA ILE A 179 16.11 21.09 2.41
C ILE A 179 16.39 22.35 3.22
N GLY A 180 16.42 22.21 4.56
CA GLY A 180 16.55 23.30 5.52
C GLY A 180 15.24 23.93 6.00
N GLY A 181 14.06 23.46 5.53
CA GLY A 181 12.77 23.95 6.05
C GLY A 181 11.58 23.67 5.14
N LEU A 182 10.78 24.70 4.88
CA LEU A 182 9.56 24.63 4.09
C LEU A 182 9.63 25.67 2.96
N LYS A 183 8.80 25.49 1.94
CA LYS A 183 8.66 26.47 0.86
C LYS A 183 8.09 27.79 1.38
N ASP A 184 7.01 27.74 2.14
CA ASP A 184 6.27 28.87 2.71
C ASP A 184 5.85 28.53 4.17
N ASP A 185 5.41 29.52 4.96
CA ASP A 185 4.74 29.25 6.25
C ASP A 185 3.24 28.97 6.01
N LEU A 186 2.57 28.40 7.02
CA LEU A 186 1.12 28.17 6.98
C LEU A 186 0.36 29.51 6.83
N PRO A 187 -0.76 29.54 6.08
CA PRO A 187 -1.57 30.73 5.86
C PRO A 187 -2.24 31.27 7.13
#